data_AF-A0A124HJH2-F1
#
_entry.id   AF-A0A124HJH2-F1
#
_cell.length_a   1.000
_cell.length_b   1.000
_cell.length_c   1.000
_cell.angle_alpha   90.00
_cell.angle_beta   90.00
_cell.angle_gamma   90.00
#
_symmetry.space_group_name_H-M   'P 1'
#
loop_
_entity.id
_entity.type
_entity.pdbx_description
1 polymer ?
#
loop_
_entity_poly.entity_id
_entity_poly.type
_entity_poly.pdbx_seq_one_letter_code
_entity_poly.pdbx_strand_id
1 'polypeptide(L)'
;MSAPTLALAPDTTAGTRTTSDRLELLQTLIAGPTFDPVLRGDVIRVPHDHPVYGWLCGVPRCERIRDVRRDYCCGHAAQWLQFQCEGRDIVAFLKEAVPLKPRGGRYLGNCLFWPDVPAYRRCATCTPGPW
;
A
#
# COMPACT_ATOMS: atom_id res chain seq x y z
N MET A 1 -22.40 -21.62 24.81
CA MET A 1 -22.29 -20.24 25.36
C MET A 1 -22.17 -19.31 24.16
N SER A 2 -23.25 -18.63 23.79
CA SER A 2 -23.28 -17.75 22.60
C SER A 2 -22.65 -16.41 22.93
N ALA A 3 -21.64 -16.00 22.16
CA ALA A 3 -21.05 -14.67 22.27
C ALA A 3 -22.05 -13.61 21.77
N PRO A 4 -22.17 -12.45 22.43
CA PRO A 4 -23.01 -11.37 21.94
C PRO A 4 -22.38 -10.78 20.67
N THR A 5 -23.13 -10.80 19.57
CA THR A 5 -22.77 -10.10 18.33
C THR A 5 -22.87 -8.59 18.58
N LEU A 6 -21.71 -7.93 18.68
CA LEU A 6 -21.62 -6.47 18.65
C LEU A 6 -21.97 -5.99 17.24
N ALA A 7 -23.21 -5.57 17.03
CA ALA A 7 -23.61 -4.84 15.84
C ALA A 7 -22.99 -3.43 15.91
N LEU A 8 -21.98 -3.16 15.07
CA LEU A 8 -21.54 -1.79 14.83
C LEU A 8 -22.67 -1.06 14.09
N ALA A 9 -23.46 -0.27 14.82
CA ALA A 9 -24.28 0.76 14.22
C ALA A 9 -23.34 1.90 13.82
N PRO A 10 -23.14 2.19 12.51
CA PRO A 10 -22.40 3.37 12.13
C PRO A 10 -23.24 4.58 12.52
N ASP A 11 -22.82 5.31 13.55
CA ASP A 11 -23.42 6.58 13.87
C ASP A 11 -23.10 7.57 12.74
N THR A 12 -24.11 7.85 11.93
CA THR A 12 -24.05 8.75 10.77
C THR A 12 -24.01 10.22 11.19
N THR A 13 -24.13 10.53 12.49
CA THR A 13 -24.10 11.89 13.03
C THR A 13 -22.73 12.35 13.50
N ALA A 14 -21.72 11.46 13.52
CA ALA A 14 -20.36 11.80 13.94
C ALA A 14 -19.62 12.65 12.90
N GLY A 15 -19.73 13.97 13.04
CA GLY A 15 -18.91 14.95 12.35
C GLY A 15 -17.41 14.62 12.47
N THR A 16 -16.73 14.59 11.31
CA THR A 16 -15.27 14.52 11.12
C THR A 16 -14.51 13.58 12.08
N ARG A 17 -14.59 12.26 11.85
CA ARG A 17 -13.62 11.31 12.42
C ARG A 17 -12.22 11.67 11.94
N THR A 18 -11.32 11.95 12.87
CA THR A 18 -9.91 12.20 12.54
C THR A 18 -9.20 10.88 12.23
N THR A 19 -8.07 10.95 11.52
CA THR A 19 -7.29 9.78 11.11
C THR A 19 -6.82 8.93 12.31
N SER A 20 -6.61 9.58 13.46
CA SER A 20 -6.25 8.95 14.73
C SER A 20 -7.36 8.03 15.27
N ASP A 21 -8.62 8.50 15.25
CA ASP A 21 -9.78 7.74 15.74
C ASP A 21 -9.97 6.44 14.95
N ARG A 22 -9.66 6.46 13.64
CA ARG A 22 -9.72 5.26 12.80
C ARG A 22 -8.67 4.22 13.15
N LEU A 23 -7.45 4.65 13.51
CA LEU A 23 -6.39 3.73 13.90
C LEU A 23 -6.74 3.05 15.23
N GLU A 24 -7.24 3.81 16.18
CA GLU A 24 -7.63 3.32 17.51
C GLU A 24 -8.79 2.32 17.43
N LEU A 25 -9.81 2.61 16.60
CA LEU A 25 -10.93 1.71 16.35
C LEU A 25 -10.48 0.42 15.64
N LEU A 26 -9.58 0.52 14.66
CA LEU A 26 -9.00 -0.64 13.98
C LEU A 26 -8.20 -1.52 14.94
N GLN A 27 -7.38 -0.90 15.80
CA GLN A 27 -6.60 -1.62 16.83
C GLN A 27 -7.52 -2.35 17.82
N THR A 28 -8.62 -1.71 18.23
CA THR A 28 -9.62 -2.31 19.12
C THR A 28 -10.29 -3.52 18.47
N LEU A 29 -10.63 -3.43 17.18
CA LEU A 29 -11.21 -4.55 16.44
C LEU A 29 -10.22 -5.71 16.28
N ILE A 30 -8.94 -5.43 15.98
CA ILE A 30 -7.88 -6.45 15.86
C ILE A 30 -7.63 -7.15 17.20
N ALA A 31 -7.70 -6.42 18.32
CA ALA A 31 -7.52 -6.97 19.67
C ALA A 31 -8.74 -7.78 20.16
N GLY A 32 -9.88 -7.69 19.48
CA GLY A 32 -11.12 -8.34 19.87
C GLY A 32 -11.07 -9.88 19.76
N PRO A 33 -11.89 -10.60 20.56
CA PRO A 33 -11.90 -12.06 20.58
C PRO A 33 -12.42 -12.70 19.29
N THR A 34 -13.22 -11.97 18.50
CA THR A 34 -13.79 -12.44 17.23
C THR A 34 -12.84 -12.25 16.05
N PHE A 35 -11.77 -11.47 16.22
CA PHE A 35 -10.77 -11.29 15.17
C PHE A 35 -9.93 -12.55 15.05
N ASP A 36 -9.87 -13.09 13.83
CA ASP A 36 -9.20 -14.35 13.53
C ASP A 36 -7.78 -14.35 14.10
N PRO A 37 -7.48 -15.24 15.06
CA PRO A 37 -6.16 -15.34 15.66
C PRO A 37 -5.05 -15.51 14.61
N VAL A 38 -5.33 -16.16 13.48
CA VAL A 38 -4.34 -16.33 12.41
C VAL A 38 -3.90 -14.98 11.85
N LEU A 39 -4.77 -13.97 11.78
CA LEU A 39 -4.47 -12.67 11.19
C LEU A 39 -3.81 -11.68 12.16
N ARG A 40 -3.59 -12.08 13.43
CA ARG A 40 -2.97 -11.20 14.42
C ARG A 40 -1.46 -11.12 14.19
N GLY A 41 -0.87 -9.94 14.41
CA GLY A 41 0.56 -9.69 14.14
C GLY A 41 1.54 -10.41 15.08
N ASP A 42 1.04 -10.98 16.17
CA ASP A 42 1.75 -11.92 17.04
C ASP A 42 1.78 -13.35 16.47
N VAL A 43 0.81 -13.71 15.60
CA VAL A 43 0.69 -15.04 14.98
C VAL A 43 1.27 -15.07 13.56
N ILE A 44 0.92 -14.09 12.71
CA ILE A 44 1.53 -13.91 11.39
C ILE A 44 2.60 -12.82 11.48
N ARG A 45 3.85 -13.27 11.63
CA ARG A 45 5.02 -12.50 11.18
C ARG A 45 5.43 -13.02 9.83
N VAL A 46 5.01 -12.35 8.76
CA VAL A 46 5.61 -12.63 7.45
C VAL A 46 6.90 -11.82 7.36
N PRO A 47 8.08 -12.47 7.40
CA PRO A 47 9.34 -11.78 7.23
C PRO A 47 9.37 -11.08 5.87
N HIS A 48 10.08 -9.96 5.82
CA HIS A 48 10.17 -9.15 4.62
C HIS A 48 10.74 -9.94 3.42
N ASP A 49 11.64 -10.88 3.68
CA ASP A 49 12.31 -11.80 2.75
C ASP A 49 11.59 -13.16 2.60
N HIS A 50 10.28 -13.23 2.87
CA HIS A 50 9.55 -14.50 2.78
C HIS A 50 9.68 -15.14 1.39
N PRO A 51 10.20 -16.38 1.27
CA PRO A 51 10.56 -16.99 0.00
C PRO A 51 9.36 -17.22 -0.93
N VAL A 52 8.16 -17.38 -0.36
CA VAL A 52 6.90 -17.57 -1.12
C VAL A 52 6.15 -16.26 -1.34
N TYR A 53 6.31 -15.30 -0.43
CA TYR A 53 5.56 -14.03 -0.43
C TYR A 53 6.52 -12.87 -0.64
N GLY A 54 7.40 -13.00 -1.63
CA GLY A 54 8.38 -11.99 -2.00
C GLY A 54 7.69 -10.70 -2.44
N TRP A 55 7.35 -9.85 -1.49
CA TRP A 55 6.70 -8.57 -1.71
C TRP A 55 7.69 -7.42 -1.71
N LEU A 56 8.96 -7.66 -1.41
CA LEU A 56 10.00 -6.65 -1.51
C LEU A 56 10.41 -6.44 -2.96
N CYS A 57 10.69 -5.20 -3.32
CA CYS A 57 11.42 -4.88 -4.53
C CYS A 57 12.75 -5.67 -4.57
N GLY A 58 13.13 -6.22 -5.73
CA GLY A 58 14.40 -6.92 -5.93
C GLY A 58 15.66 -6.05 -5.82
N VAL A 59 15.52 -4.72 -5.69
CA VAL A 59 16.67 -3.84 -5.40
C VAL A 59 17.05 -3.97 -3.91
N PRO A 60 18.31 -4.30 -3.58
CA PRO A 60 18.74 -4.45 -2.20
C PRO A 60 18.40 -3.24 -1.33
N ARG A 61 17.88 -3.48 -0.13
CA ARG A 61 17.47 -2.45 0.86
C ARG A 61 16.35 -1.52 0.39
N CYS A 62 15.70 -1.80 -0.73
CA CYS A 62 14.49 -1.06 -1.11
C CYS A 62 13.33 -1.51 -0.22
N GLU A 63 12.69 -0.55 0.44
CA GLU A 63 11.61 -0.80 1.40
C GLU A 63 10.22 -0.70 0.73
N ARG A 64 10.18 -0.65 -0.61
CA ARG A 64 8.94 -0.58 -1.38
C ARG A 64 8.46 -1.94 -1.82
N ILE A 65 7.13 -2.04 -1.93
CA ILE A 65 6.46 -3.25 -2.38
C ILE A 65 6.73 -3.48 -3.88
N ARG A 66 7.04 -4.73 -4.21
CA ARG A 66 7.19 -5.27 -5.56
C ARG A 66 5.87 -5.12 -6.33
N ASP A 67 5.96 -4.72 -7.59
CA ASP A 67 4.79 -4.76 -8.47
C ASP A 67 4.39 -6.21 -8.71
N VAL A 68 3.08 -6.52 -8.71
CA VAL A 68 2.58 -7.90 -8.86
C VAL A 68 3.10 -8.59 -10.13
N ARG A 69 3.40 -7.83 -11.18
CA ARG A 69 3.83 -8.35 -12.48
C ARG A 69 5.33 -8.22 -12.75
N ARG A 70 6.13 -7.75 -11.79
CA ARG A 70 7.55 -7.42 -12.01
C ARG A 70 8.40 -7.82 -10.81
N ASP A 71 9.71 -7.92 -11.01
CA ASP A 71 10.65 -8.19 -9.92
C ASP A 71 10.93 -6.98 -9.03
N TYR A 72 10.48 -5.79 -9.45
CA TYR A 72 10.77 -4.52 -8.81
C TYR A 72 9.50 -3.74 -8.45
N CYS A 73 9.63 -2.77 -7.53
CA CYS A 73 8.59 -1.77 -7.31
C CYS A 73 8.37 -0.94 -8.58
N CYS A 74 7.22 -0.25 -8.71
CA CYS A 74 6.91 0.50 -9.93
C CYS A 74 7.97 1.54 -10.32
N GLY A 75 8.66 2.15 -9.35
CA GLY A 75 9.73 3.12 -9.61
C GLY A 75 10.97 2.47 -10.21
N HIS A 76 11.46 1.40 -9.58
CA HIS A 76 12.62 0.64 -10.06
C HIS A 76 12.31 -0.12 -11.36
N ALA A 77 11.07 -0.56 -11.56
CA ALA A 77 10.64 -1.14 -12.83
C ALA A 77 10.75 -0.15 -14.00
N ALA A 78 10.42 1.13 -13.77
CA ALA A 78 10.57 2.17 -14.79
C ALA A 78 12.05 2.48 -15.05
N GLN A 79 12.87 2.55 -14.00
CA GLN A 79 14.32 2.72 -14.16
C GLN A 79 14.96 1.54 -14.89
N TRP A 80 14.55 0.30 -14.58
CA TRP A 80 15.04 -0.88 -15.27
C TRP A 80 14.69 -0.85 -16.76
N LEU A 81 13.46 -0.49 -17.11
CA LEU A 81 13.06 -0.33 -18.51
C LEU A 81 13.93 0.70 -19.24
N GLN A 82 14.26 1.81 -18.59
CA GLN A 82 15.15 2.82 -19.15
C GLN A 82 16.56 2.26 -19.42
N PHE A 83 17.13 1.50 -18.48
CA PHE A 83 18.41 0.83 -18.66
C PHE A 83 18.38 -0.16 -19.83
N GLN A 84 17.28 -0.92 -19.97
CA GLN A 84 17.11 -1.84 -21.10
C GLN A 84 17.05 -1.09 -22.43
N CYS A 85 16.35 0.04 -22.50
CA CYS A 85 16.32 0.89 -23.70
C CYS A 85 17.69 1.47 -24.06
N GLU A 86 18.54 1.72 -23.06
CA GLU A 86 19.92 2.18 -23.24
C GLU A 86 20.90 1.03 -23.53
N GLY A 87 20.42 -0.22 -23.63
CA GLY A 87 21.25 -1.40 -23.87
C GLY A 87 22.14 -1.79 -22.69
N ARG A 88 21.82 -1.30 -21.49
CA ARG A 88 22.58 -1.56 -20.26
C ARG A 88 22.12 -2.85 -19.59
N ASP A 89 23.04 -3.48 -18.87
CA ASP A 89 22.79 -4.76 -18.22
C ASP A 89 22.15 -4.63 -16.82
N ILE A 90 21.67 -5.76 -16.32
CA ILE A 90 21.03 -5.86 -15.01
C ILE A 90 22.02 -5.62 -13.86
N VAL A 91 23.29 -5.96 -14.06
CA VAL A 91 24.33 -5.78 -13.04
C VAL A 91 24.61 -4.30 -12.81
N ALA A 92 24.71 -3.51 -13.89
CA ALA A 92 24.90 -2.09 -13.77
C ALA A 92 23.66 -1.39 -13.19
N PHE A 93 22.45 -1.86 -13.53
CA PHE A 93 21.23 -1.40 -12.87
C PHE A 93 21.27 -1.62 -11.36
N LEU A 94 21.57 -2.84 -10.90
CA LEU A 94 21.59 -3.14 -9.46
C LEU A 94 22.69 -2.39 -8.69
N LYS A 95 23.79 -2.03 -9.36
CA LYS A 95 24.84 -1.19 -8.77
C LYS A 95 24.41 0.28 -8.61
N GLU A 96 23.64 0.80 -9.55
CA GLU A 96 23.24 2.22 -9.58
C GLU A 96 21.88 2.49 -8.94
N ALA A 97 21.04 1.45 -8.80
CA ALA A 97 19.71 1.58 -8.24
C ALA A 97 19.76 2.05 -6.78
N VAL A 98 19.24 3.25 -6.53
CA VAL A 98 19.12 3.78 -5.17
C VAL A 98 17.92 3.16 -4.46
N PRO A 99 18.06 2.59 -3.26
CA PRO A 99 16.95 2.04 -2.50
C PRO A 99 15.96 3.14 -2.11
N LEU A 100 14.67 2.82 -2.20
CA LEU A 100 13.61 3.80 -1.95
C LEU A 100 12.93 3.49 -0.62
N LYS A 101 12.66 4.55 0.16
CA LYS A 101 11.91 4.46 1.41
C LYS A 101 10.43 4.12 1.17
N PRO A 102 9.73 3.63 2.21
CA PRO A 102 8.31 3.32 2.13
C PRO A 102 7.58 4.57 1.66
N ARG A 103 6.75 4.39 0.65
CA ARG A 103 5.83 5.42 0.22
C ARG A 103 4.45 4.98 0.72
N GLY A 104 3.69 5.91 1.30
CA GLY A 104 2.25 5.72 1.41
C GLY A 104 1.65 5.38 0.04
N GLY A 105 0.39 4.92 0.02
CA GLY A 105 -0.30 4.55 -1.22
C GLY A 105 -0.12 5.59 -2.34
N ARG A 106 -0.31 5.19 -3.60
CA ARG A 106 -0.18 6.12 -4.75
C ARG A 106 -0.99 7.39 -4.44
N TYR A 107 -0.31 8.51 -4.21
CA TYR A 107 -1.00 9.80 -4.14
C TYR A 107 -1.46 10.11 -5.56
N LEU A 108 -2.75 9.95 -5.79
CA LEU A 108 -3.39 10.17 -7.09
C LEU A 108 -3.86 11.62 -7.24
N GLY A 109 -3.47 12.51 -6.32
CA GLY A 109 -4.07 13.83 -6.16
C GLY A 109 -5.42 13.76 -5.46
N ASN A 110 -6.09 14.90 -5.35
CA ASN A 110 -7.47 14.97 -4.90
C ASN A 110 -8.42 14.73 -6.08
N CYS A 111 -9.64 14.33 -5.78
CA CYS A 111 -10.69 14.19 -6.79
C CYS A 111 -10.98 15.56 -7.42
N LEU A 112 -11.08 15.62 -8.75
CA LEU A 112 -11.40 16.87 -9.45
C LEU A 112 -12.81 17.40 -9.12
N PHE A 113 -13.75 16.50 -8.83
CA PHE A 113 -15.11 16.85 -8.42
C PHE A 113 -15.24 17.19 -6.94
N TRP A 114 -14.33 16.67 -6.11
CA TRP A 114 -14.31 16.85 -4.66
C TRP A 114 -12.90 17.19 -4.22
N PRO A 115 -12.50 18.48 -4.30
CA PRO A 115 -11.13 18.92 -4.12
C PRO A 115 -10.55 18.58 -2.74
N ASP A 116 -11.39 18.32 -1.74
CA ASP A 116 -10.97 17.98 -0.37
C ASP A 116 -10.82 16.46 -0.14
N VAL A 117 -11.13 15.63 -1.14
CA VAL A 117 -11.13 14.17 -1.02
C VAL A 117 -10.00 13.56 -1.84
N PRO A 118 -9.08 12.78 -1.24
CA PRO A 118 -8.03 12.07 -1.97
C PRO A 118 -8.63 11.08 -2.98
N ALA A 119 -8.09 11.04 -4.21
CA ALA A 119 -8.55 10.10 -5.22
C ALA A 119 -8.12 8.65 -4.88
N TYR A 120 -9.09 7.73 -4.85
CA TYR A 120 -8.86 6.31 -4.54
C TYR A 120 -8.38 5.48 -5.77
N ARG A 121 -8.72 5.92 -6.99
CA ARG A 121 -8.28 5.30 -8.25
C ARG A 121 -8.12 6.38 -9.33
N ARG A 122 -7.33 6.09 -10.38
CA ARG A 122 -7.40 6.90 -11.61
C ARG A 122 -8.81 6.74 -12.19
N CYS A 123 -9.65 7.75 -12.01
CA CYS A 123 -10.95 7.82 -12.66
C CYS A 123 -10.72 8.36 -14.09
N ALA A 124 -11.21 7.63 -15.10
CA ALA A 124 -11.19 8.09 -16.49
C ALA A 124 -12.06 9.36 -16.69
N THR A 125 -13.01 9.61 -15.80
CA THR A 125 -13.79 10.84 -15.73
C THR A 125 -13.06 11.99 -15.03
N CYS A 126 -11.83 11.77 -14.56
CA CYS A 126 -11.01 12.77 -13.85
C CYS A 126 -9.73 13.15 -14.61
N THR A 127 -9.62 12.89 -15.91
CA THR A 127 -8.57 13.52 -16.73
C THR A 127 -9.00 14.95 -17.08
N PRO A 128 -8.20 15.98 -16.74
CA PRO A 128 -8.33 17.25 -17.46
C PRO A 128 -8.00 16.96 -18.92
N GLY A 129 -8.94 17.29 -19.81
CA GLY A 129 -8.65 17.35 -21.25
C GLY A 129 -7.51 18.34 -21.54
N PRO A 130 -6.88 18.26 -22.72
CA PRO A 130 -5.72 19.07 -23.04
C PRO A 130 -6.17 20.53 -23.18
N TRP A 131 -5.65 21.39 -22.32
CA TRP A 131 -5.50 22.82 -22.55
C TRP A 131 -4.08 23.21 -22.16
#